data_AF-A0A662B0E6-F1
#
_entry.id   AF-A0A662B0E6-F1
#
_cell.length_a   1.000
_cell.length_b   1.000
_cell.length_c   1.000
_cell.angle_alpha   90.00
_cell.angle_beta   90.00
_cell.angle_gamma   90.00
#
_symmetry.space_group_name_H-M   'P 1'
#
loop_
_entity.id
_entity.type
_entity.pdbx_description
1 polymer ?
#
loop_
_entity_poly.entity_id
_entity_poly.type
_entity_poly.pdbx_seq_one_letter_code
_entity_poly.pdbx_strand_id
1 'polypeptide(L)'
;MVVDNIEIRPYFGTELANKLKFELNCLSIASLYKRNLQNKLISKNHGKVIIYLSDNQGNTGKQNTVEDLLNIATIQMNFDFANYFKQNAYKKRLLILDELHKGAIEIAKHFKWDIKPLNEAYNKCVDAKLENNWISEKLKTKSSANHKYKAAVYFEYDNTEIRVYLIIYDKSEKQQQKTLVF
;
A
#
# COMPACT_ATOMS: atom_id res chain seq x y z
N MET A 1 12.52 -11.92 -11.80
CA MET A 1 12.57 -11.41 -10.41
C MET A 1 11.16 -11.07 -9.98
N VAL A 2 10.79 -11.30 -8.71
CA VAL A 2 9.50 -10.83 -8.18
C VAL A 2 9.63 -9.35 -7.86
N VAL A 3 8.68 -8.54 -8.30
CA VAL A 3 8.55 -7.16 -7.80
C VAL A 3 7.92 -7.25 -6.41
N ASP A 4 8.74 -7.06 -5.39
CA ASP A 4 8.34 -7.27 -3.99
C ASP A 4 7.89 -5.97 -3.32
N ASN A 5 8.11 -4.82 -3.95
CA ASN A 5 7.84 -3.53 -3.35
C ASN A 5 7.39 -2.49 -4.37
N ILE A 6 6.20 -1.92 -4.14
CA ILE A 6 5.64 -0.81 -4.91
C ILE A 6 5.36 0.31 -3.92
N GLU A 7 6.04 1.44 -4.07
CA GLU A 7 5.96 2.58 -3.17
C GLU A 7 5.44 3.82 -3.90
N ILE A 8 4.63 4.62 -3.21
CA ILE A 8 4.40 6.03 -3.58
C ILE A 8 5.28 6.90 -2.71
N ARG A 9 5.90 7.92 -3.32
CA ARG A 9 6.68 8.93 -2.62
C ARG A 9 6.22 10.33 -3.02
N PRO A 10 5.83 11.17 -2.06
CA PRO A 10 5.57 12.57 -2.37
C PRO A 10 6.84 13.36 -2.66
N TYR A 11 6.74 14.28 -3.62
CA TYR A 11 7.72 15.32 -3.91
C TYR A 11 6.99 16.67 -3.99
N PHE A 12 6.62 17.22 -2.83
CA PHE A 12 5.97 18.53 -2.73
C PHE A 12 6.43 19.28 -1.46
N GLY A 13 6.47 20.62 -1.55
CA GLY A 13 7.08 21.52 -0.57
C GLY A 13 6.10 22.12 0.43
N THR A 14 5.36 21.30 1.19
CA THR A 14 4.42 21.80 2.22
C THR A 14 4.95 21.66 3.65
N GLU A 15 4.19 22.25 4.58
CA GLU A 15 4.31 22.05 6.02
C GLU A 15 4.46 20.57 6.43
N LEU A 16 5.41 20.32 7.34
CA LEU A 16 5.84 18.97 7.75
C LEU A 16 4.68 18.07 8.21
N ALA A 17 3.70 18.62 8.92
CA ALA A 17 2.56 17.87 9.43
C ALA A 17 1.67 17.29 8.31
N ASN A 18 1.43 18.05 7.24
CA ASN A 18 0.64 17.58 6.09
C ASN A 18 1.40 16.54 5.28
N LYS A 19 2.72 16.70 5.17
CA LYS A 19 3.60 15.71 4.55
C LYS A 19 3.53 14.37 5.28
N LEU A 20 3.68 14.36 6.60
CA LEU A 20 3.61 13.13 7.41
C LEU A 20 2.26 12.42 7.27
N LYS A 21 1.15 13.17 7.35
CA LYS A 21 -0.19 12.59 7.14
C LYS A 21 -0.34 11.99 5.75
N PHE A 22 0.17 12.66 4.71
CA PHE A 22 0.14 12.14 3.35
C PHE A 22 0.96 10.85 3.22
N GLU A 23 2.18 10.83 3.76
CA GLU A 23 3.07 9.67 3.74
C GLU A 23 2.46 8.46 4.45
N LEU A 24 1.83 8.66 5.62
CA LEU A 24 1.12 7.58 6.33
C LEU A 24 -0.01 6.98 5.50
N ASN A 25 -0.79 7.82 4.79
CA ASN A 25 -1.82 7.34 3.89
C ASN A 25 -1.22 6.55 2.71
N CYS A 26 -0.10 7.03 2.14
CA CYS A 26 0.60 6.33 1.07
C CYS A 26 1.10 4.96 1.51
N LEU A 27 1.73 4.87 2.67
CA LEU A 27 2.21 3.61 3.24
C LEU A 27 1.05 2.64 3.51
N SER A 28 -0.07 3.14 4.03
CA SER A 28 -1.27 2.34 4.23
C SER A 28 -1.78 1.75 2.92
N ILE A 29 -1.96 2.56 1.88
CA ILE A 29 -2.48 2.08 0.61
C ILE A 29 -1.48 1.20 -0.14
N ALA A 30 -0.19 1.55 -0.15
CA ALA A 30 0.85 0.73 -0.75
C ALA A 30 0.96 -0.65 -0.08
N SER A 31 0.84 -0.70 1.25
CA SER A 31 0.86 -1.99 1.98
C SER A 31 -0.37 -2.85 1.68
N LEU A 32 -1.57 -2.25 1.60
CA LEU A 32 -2.78 -2.95 1.19
C LEU A 32 -2.65 -3.51 -0.23
N TYR A 33 -2.19 -2.68 -1.18
CA TYR A 33 -1.98 -3.08 -2.57
C TYR A 33 -0.97 -4.23 -2.69
N LYS A 34 0.17 -4.11 -2.00
CA LYS A 34 1.20 -5.16 -1.97
C LYS A 34 0.67 -6.49 -1.44
N ARG A 35 -0.12 -6.47 -0.36
CA ARG A 35 -0.73 -7.70 0.17
C ARG A 35 -1.70 -8.34 -0.80
N ASN A 36 -2.44 -7.54 -1.56
CA ASN A 36 -3.35 -8.05 -2.60
C ASN A 36 -2.61 -8.53 -3.86
N LEU A 37 -1.42 -7.99 -4.14
CA LEU A 37 -0.55 -8.42 -5.23
C LEU A 37 0.11 -9.80 -4.98
N GLN A 38 0.35 -10.15 -3.72
CA GLN A 38 0.84 -11.48 -3.30
C GLN A 38 2.06 -11.98 -4.09
N ASN A 39 3.04 -11.11 -4.37
CA ASN A 39 4.26 -11.47 -5.12
C ASN A 39 4.01 -12.02 -6.54
N LYS A 40 2.83 -11.74 -7.14
CA LYS A 40 2.46 -12.25 -8.47
C LYS A 40 3.03 -11.43 -9.62
N LEU A 41 3.52 -10.21 -9.37
CA LEU A 41 4.14 -9.40 -10.41
C LEU A 41 5.58 -9.84 -10.63
N ILE A 42 5.84 -10.37 -11.82
CA ILE A 42 7.17 -10.84 -12.23
C ILE A 42 7.78 -9.84 -13.21
N SER A 43 8.98 -9.37 -12.91
CA SER A 43 9.81 -8.55 -13.78
C SER A 43 11.02 -9.36 -14.27
N LYS A 44 11.77 -8.80 -15.23
CA LYS A 44 13.04 -9.38 -15.65
C LYS A 44 14.13 -9.14 -14.60
N ASN A 45 14.36 -7.88 -14.23
CA ASN A 45 15.45 -7.46 -13.35
C ASN A 45 15.04 -6.52 -12.21
N HIS A 46 13.80 -6.03 -12.13
CA HIS A 46 13.39 -5.02 -11.15
C HIS A 46 12.77 -5.64 -9.90
N GLY A 47 13.34 -5.36 -8.73
CA GLY A 47 12.75 -5.77 -7.45
C GLY A 47 11.73 -4.76 -6.93
N LYS A 48 11.87 -3.48 -7.35
CA LYS A 48 11.16 -2.36 -6.74
C LYS A 48 10.61 -1.38 -7.77
N VAL A 49 9.43 -0.85 -7.46
CA VAL A 49 8.76 0.24 -8.18
C VAL A 49 8.60 1.44 -7.25
N ILE A 50 8.93 2.64 -7.72
CA ILE A 50 8.70 3.89 -6.99
C ILE A 50 7.93 4.88 -7.88
N ILE A 51 6.80 5.34 -7.37
CA ILE A 51 5.94 6.33 -8.04
C ILE A 51 6.08 7.64 -7.27
N TYR A 52 6.71 8.62 -7.91
CA TYR A 52 6.87 9.96 -7.35
C TYR A 52 5.67 10.83 -7.71
N LEU A 53 5.06 11.49 -6.72
CA LEU A 53 3.93 12.39 -6.92
C LEU A 53 4.35 13.85 -6.70
N SER A 54 4.10 14.73 -7.66
CA SER A 54 4.42 16.17 -7.57
C SER A 54 3.27 17.06 -8.04
N ASP A 55 3.06 18.24 -7.42
CA ASP A 55 2.12 19.28 -7.91
C ASP A 55 2.69 20.12 -9.06
N ASN A 56 4.03 20.22 -9.12
CA ASN A 56 4.69 21.12 -10.06
C ASN A 56 4.62 20.58 -11.49
N GLN A 57 3.85 21.29 -12.31
CA GLN A 57 4.06 21.40 -13.76
C GLN A 57 5.37 22.14 -14.14
N GLY A 58 6.21 22.48 -13.16
CA GLY A 58 7.43 23.26 -13.34
C GLY A 58 8.72 22.44 -13.40
N ASN A 59 9.35 22.43 -14.58
CA ASN A 59 10.80 22.38 -14.82
C ASN A 59 11.60 21.08 -14.65
N THR A 60 10.99 19.90 -14.67
CA THR A 60 11.71 18.70 -15.14
C THR A 60 10.89 18.09 -16.28
N GLY A 61 11.41 18.12 -17.51
CA GLY A 61 10.75 17.54 -18.69
C GLY A 61 10.64 16.01 -18.66
N LYS A 62 10.45 15.41 -17.48
CA LYS A 62 10.46 13.97 -17.21
C LYS A 62 9.15 13.45 -16.61
N GLN A 63 8.08 14.24 -16.63
CA GLN A 63 6.77 13.75 -16.19
C GLN A 63 6.33 12.57 -17.05
N ASN A 64 5.81 11.53 -16.42
CA ASN A 64 5.42 10.26 -17.02
C ASN A 64 6.57 9.54 -17.76
N THR A 65 7.82 9.94 -17.51
CA THR A 65 8.98 9.21 -18.01
C THR A 65 9.34 8.11 -17.01
N VAL A 66 9.39 6.88 -17.50
CA VAL A 66 9.87 5.74 -16.73
C VAL A 66 11.39 5.73 -16.76
N GLU A 67 12.02 5.64 -15.58
CA GLU A 67 13.48 5.49 -15.45
C GLU A 67 13.83 4.13 -14.81
N ASP A 68 15.01 3.61 -15.14
CA ASP A 68 15.61 2.44 -14.50
C ASP A 68 16.85 2.88 -13.73
N LEU A 69 16.79 2.78 -12.41
CA LEU A 69 17.86 3.15 -11.50
C LEU A 69 18.28 1.93 -10.69
N LEU A 70 19.30 1.22 -11.15
CA LEU A 70 19.86 0.05 -10.44
C LEU A 70 18.78 -0.99 -10.09
N ASN A 71 17.99 -1.44 -11.07
CA ASN A 71 16.90 -2.41 -10.88
C ASN A 71 15.70 -1.87 -10.07
N ILE A 72 15.59 -0.55 -9.96
CA ILE A 72 14.43 0.15 -9.42
C ILE A 72 13.77 0.89 -10.57
N ALA A 73 12.54 0.51 -10.90
CA ALA A 73 11.76 1.22 -11.89
C ALA A 73 11.07 2.42 -11.21
N THR A 74 11.24 3.61 -11.77
CA THR A 74 10.65 4.83 -11.23
C THR A 74 9.82 5.56 -12.26
N ILE A 75 8.81 6.30 -11.79
CA ILE A 75 8.02 7.21 -12.64
C ILE A 75 7.64 8.43 -11.81
N GLN A 76 7.63 9.61 -12.44
CA GLN A 76 7.09 10.83 -11.84
C GLN A 76 5.71 11.13 -12.42
N MET A 77 4.73 11.37 -11.55
CA MET A 77 3.34 11.62 -11.90
C MET A 77 2.84 12.93 -11.27
N ASN A 78 1.93 13.58 -11.98
CA ASN A 78 1.26 14.78 -11.47
C ASN A 78 0.20 14.41 -10.45
N PHE A 79 0.16 15.17 -9.36
CA PHE A 79 -0.81 14.99 -8.31
C PHE A 79 -1.30 16.31 -7.75
N ASP A 80 -2.62 16.49 -7.71
CA ASP A 80 -3.25 17.67 -7.14
C ASP A 80 -3.37 17.54 -5.61
N PHE A 81 -2.28 17.90 -4.92
CA PHE A 81 -2.24 17.90 -3.46
C PHE A 81 -3.27 18.86 -2.86
N ALA A 82 -3.54 20.00 -3.49
CA ALA A 82 -4.50 20.98 -3.01
C ALA A 82 -5.93 20.40 -2.99
N ASN A 83 -6.30 19.67 -4.04
CA ASN A 83 -7.56 18.93 -4.08
C ASN A 83 -7.54 17.79 -3.05
N TYR A 84 -6.48 16.98 -3.01
CA TYR A 84 -6.36 15.86 -2.08
C TYR A 84 -6.65 16.27 -0.62
N PHE A 85 -6.04 17.36 -0.14
CA PHE A 85 -6.19 17.76 1.27
C PHE A 85 -7.62 18.18 1.63
N LYS A 86 -8.43 18.62 0.64
CA LYS A 86 -9.85 18.99 0.81
C LYS A 86 -10.80 17.78 0.82
N GLN A 87 -10.34 16.60 0.43
CA GLN A 87 -11.18 15.40 0.35
C GLN A 87 -11.39 14.72 1.71
N ASN A 88 -12.44 13.89 1.79
CA ASN A 88 -12.70 13.02 2.93
C ASN A 88 -11.73 11.81 2.97
N ALA A 89 -11.71 11.09 4.08
CA ALA A 89 -10.78 9.98 4.33
C ALA A 89 -10.79 8.89 3.26
N TYR A 90 -11.97 8.47 2.81
CA TYR A 90 -12.11 7.44 1.78
C TYR A 90 -11.60 7.94 0.41
N LYS A 91 -12.00 9.16 0.02
CA LYS A 91 -11.58 9.76 -1.25
C LYS A 91 -10.07 10.01 -1.30
N LYS A 92 -9.46 10.43 -0.19
CA LYS A 92 -7.99 10.53 -0.07
C LYS A 92 -7.28 9.22 -0.39
N ARG A 93 -7.73 8.13 0.24
CA ARG A 93 -7.21 6.78 0.01
C ARG A 93 -7.38 6.32 -1.43
N LEU A 94 -8.54 6.58 -2.02
CA LEU A 94 -8.83 6.21 -3.40
C LEU A 94 -7.91 6.94 -4.38
N LEU A 95 -7.71 8.26 -4.21
CA LEU A 95 -6.78 9.04 -5.04
C LEU A 95 -5.35 8.48 -5.00
N ILE A 96 -4.88 8.07 -3.82
CA ILE A 96 -3.56 7.44 -3.68
C ILE A 96 -3.51 6.10 -4.39
N LEU A 97 -4.56 5.26 -4.24
CA LEU A 97 -4.63 3.96 -4.90
C LEU A 97 -4.63 4.11 -6.43
N ASP A 98 -5.41 5.06 -6.94
CA ASP A 98 -5.54 5.33 -8.38
C ASP A 98 -4.19 5.71 -8.99
N GLU A 99 -3.45 6.62 -8.36
CA GLU A 99 -2.13 7.01 -8.85
C GLU A 99 -1.08 5.90 -8.66
N LEU A 100 -1.17 5.13 -7.57
CA LEU A 100 -0.27 3.98 -7.35
C LEU A 100 -0.44 2.96 -8.47
N HIS A 101 -1.70 2.65 -8.77
CA HIS A 101 -2.04 1.67 -9.79
C HIS A 101 -1.67 2.18 -11.18
N LYS A 102 -2.05 3.42 -11.50
CA LYS A 102 -1.71 4.05 -12.78
C LYS A 102 -0.20 4.10 -13.01
N GLY A 103 0.59 4.53 -12.03
CA GLY A 103 2.05 4.54 -12.15
C GLY A 103 2.66 3.14 -12.32
N ALA A 104 2.15 2.15 -11.58
CA ALA A 104 2.59 0.77 -11.70
C ALA A 104 2.25 0.18 -13.09
N ILE A 105 1.08 0.52 -13.64
CA ILE A 105 0.65 0.11 -14.97
C ILE A 105 1.53 0.73 -16.06
N GLU A 106 1.86 2.02 -15.97
CA GLU A 106 2.74 2.67 -16.94
C GLU A 106 4.15 2.08 -16.94
N ILE A 107 4.70 1.79 -15.76
CA ILE A 107 5.97 1.07 -15.62
C ILE A 107 5.89 -0.34 -16.22
N ALA A 108 4.84 -1.10 -15.89
CA ALA A 108 4.65 -2.44 -16.40
C ALA A 108 4.53 -2.45 -17.94
N LYS A 109 3.79 -1.51 -18.53
CA LYS A 109 3.71 -1.35 -19.98
C LYS A 109 5.07 -1.04 -20.60
N HIS A 110 5.83 -0.11 -20.01
CA HIS A 110 7.16 0.28 -20.49
C HIS A 110 8.11 -0.93 -20.57
N PHE A 111 8.13 -1.76 -19.53
CA PHE A 111 8.97 -2.96 -19.48
C PHE A 111 8.29 -4.24 -19.98
N LYS A 112 7.08 -4.14 -20.55
CA LYS A 112 6.28 -5.27 -21.07
C LYS A 112 6.01 -6.37 -20.04
N TRP A 113 5.76 -6.00 -18.78
CA TRP A 113 5.32 -6.93 -17.74
C TRP A 113 3.83 -7.26 -17.88
N ASP A 114 3.42 -8.42 -17.36
CA ASP A 114 2.00 -8.74 -17.25
C ASP A 114 1.32 -7.79 -16.25
N ILE A 115 0.30 -7.07 -16.73
CA ILE A 115 -0.48 -6.12 -15.92
C ILE A 115 -1.63 -6.79 -15.17
N LYS A 116 -1.99 -8.04 -15.49
CA LYS A 116 -3.12 -8.73 -14.87
C LYS A 116 -3.01 -8.77 -13.33
N PRO A 117 -1.85 -9.08 -12.72
CA PRO A 117 -1.71 -9.05 -11.26
C PRO A 117 -1.97 -7.66 -10.66
N LEU A 118 -1.62 -6.58 -11.37
CA LEU A 118 -1.86 -5.20 -10.92
C LEU A 118 -3.35 -4.88 -10.92
N ASN A 119 -4.07 -5.27 -11.97
CA ASN A 119 -5.52 -5.06 -12.07
C ASN A 119 -6.28 -5.85 -10.98
N GLU A 120 -5.89 -7.12 -10.77
CA GLU A 120 -6.47 -7.94 -9.70
C GLU A 120 -6.21 -7.34 -8.31
N ALA A 121 -5.00 -6.83 -8.06
CA ALA A 121 -4.66 -6.20 -6.79
C ALA A 121 -5.46 -4.92 -6.55
N TYR A 122 -5.62 -4.06 -7.57
CA TYR A 122 -6.44 -2.86 -7.51
C TYR A 122 -7.89 -3.19 -7.15
N ASN A 123 -8.52 -4.11 -7.89
CA ASN A 123 -9.92 -4.49 -7.67
C ASN A 123 -10.12 -5.01 -6.25
N LYS A 124 -9.22 -5.86 -5.74
CA LYS A 124 -9.30 -6.35 -4.36
C LYS A 124 -9.18 -5.23 -3.31
N CYS A 125 -8.37 -4.20 -3.55
CA CYS A 125 -8.32 -3.04 -2.67
C CYS A 125 -9.66 -2.30 -2.64
N VAL A 126 -10.30 -2.12 -3.81
CA VAL A 126 -11.61 -1.47 -3.93
C VAL A 126 -12.71 -2.30 -3.27
N ASP A 127 -12.74 -3.61 -3.51
CA ASP A 127 -13.70 -4.55 -2.91
C ASP A 127 -13.58 -4.58 -1.37
N ALA A 128 -12.35 -4.46 -0.86
CA ALA A 128 -12.06 -4.33 0.56
C ALA A 128 -12.38 -2.93 1.12
N LYS A 129 -13.01 -2.04 0.34
CA LYS A 129 -13.33 -0.65 0.71
C LYS A 129 -12.11 0.13 1.21
N LEU A 130 -10.92 -0.22 0.72
CA LEU A 130 -9.64 0.35 1.12
C LEU A 130 -9.29 0.09 2.59
N GLU A 131 -9.94 -0.87 3.26
CA GLU A 131 -9.64 -1.24 4.63
C GLU A 131 -8.36 -2.09 4.69
N ASN A 132 -7.39 -1.60 5.45
CA ASN A 132 -6.06 -2.18 5.53
C ASN A 132 -5.89 -2.91 6.86
N ASN A 133 -6.62 -4.01 7.00
CA ASN A 133 -6.61 -4.83 8.20
C ASN A 133 -6.15 -6.25 7.88
N TRP A 134 -5.35 -6.87 8.75
CA TRP A 134 -4.87 -8.24 8.52
C TRP A 134 -4.38 -8.94 9.78
N ILE A 135 -4.41 -10.28 9.76
CA ILE A 135 -3.69 -11.12 10.73
C ILE A 135 -2.27 -11.35 10.21
N SER A 136 -1.26 -11.18 11.05
CA SER A 136 0.14 -11.39 10.67
C SER A 136 0.46 -12.88 10.49
N GLU A 137 0.68 -13.28 9.24
CA GLU A 137 1.18 -14.61 8.89
C GLU A 137 2.58 -14.88 9.45
N LYS A 138 3.43 -13.85 9.52
CA LYS A 138 4.80 -13.96 10.03
C LYS A 138 4.85 -14.33 11.51
N LEU A 139 3.98 -13.73 12.32
CA LEU A 139 3.96 -13.98 13.77
C LEU A 139 3.31 -15.33 14.13
N LYS A 140 2.61 -15.94 13.16
CA LYS A 140 1.87 -17.20 13.26
C LYS A 140 0.83 -17.21 14.39
N THR A 141 -0.25 -17.94 14.21
CA THR A 141 -1.20 -18.17 15.30
C THR A 141 -0.59 -19.13 16.33
N LYS A 142 -0.77 -18.85 17.62
CA LYS A 142 -0.31 -19.73 18.70
C LYS A 142 -1.50 -20.36 19.42
N SER A 143 -1.48 -21.68 19.58
CA SER A 143 -2.50 -22.40 20.34
C SER A 143 -2.19 -22.37 21.84
N SER A 144 -3.21 -22.31 22.67
CA SER A 144 -3.08 -22.52 24.11
C SER A 144 -2.65 -23.97 24.41
N ALA A 145 -2.10 -24.21 25.61
CA ALA A 145 -1.64 -25.53 26.03
C ALA A 145 -2.75 -26.60 26.02
N ASN A 146 -3.98 -26.21 26.34
CA ASN A 146 -5.16 -27.08 26.27
C ASN A 146 -5.83 -27.10 24.87
N HIS A 147 -5.22 -26.42 23.90
CA HIS A 147 -5.70 -26.25 22.52
C HIS A 147 -7.10 -25.64 22.37
N LYS A 148 -7.70 -25.11 23.45
CA LYS A 148 -9.05 -24.51 23.43
C LYS A 148 -9.08 -23.14 22.77
N TYR A 149 -7.94 -22.44 22.77
CA TYR A 149 -7.82 -21.08 22.25
C TYR A 149 -6.66 -20.96 21.27
N LYS A 150 -6.78 -19.99 20.37
CA LYS A 150 -5.70 -19.51 19.51
C LYS A 150 -5.54 -18.02 19.70
N ALA A 151 -4.29 -17.56 19.78
CA ALA A 151 -3.93 -16.16 19.77
C ALA A 151 -3.31 -15.78 18.43
N ALA A 152 -3.65 -14.60 17.93
CA ALA A 152 -3.04 -14.02 16.73
C ALA A 152 -2.79 -12.53 16.89
N VAL A 153 -1.80 -12.02 16.16
CA VAL A 153 -1.54 -10.58 16.07
C VAL A 153 -2.27 -10.03 14.86
N TYR A 154 -3.10 -9.03 15.10
CA TYR A 154 -3.93 -8.38 14.10
C TYR A 154 -3.58 -6.91 14.00
N PHE A 155 -3.51 -6.42 12.78
CA PHE A 155 -3.16 -5.05 12.47
C PHE A 155 -4.37 -4.34 11.88
N GLU A 156 -4.58 -3.12 12.32
CA GLU A 156 -5.43 -2.14 11.64
C GLU A 156 -4.53 -0.98 11.21
N TYR A 157 -4.51 -0.66 9.93
CA TYR A 157 -3.77 0.47 9.41
C TYR A 157 -4.75 1.46 8.81
N ASP A 158 -4.97 2.59 9.48
CA ASP A 158 -5.81 3.66 8.97
C ASP A 158 -4.97 4.82 8.38
N ASN A 159 -5.58 5.99 8.28
CA ASN A 159 -5.01 7.18 7.65
C ASN A 159 -4.07 7.95 8.59
N THR A 160 -4.04 7.58 9.87
CA THR A 160 -3.40 8.33 10.96
C THR A 160 -2.44 7.48 11.76
N GLU A 161 -2.70 6.18 11.88
CA GLU A 161 -1.91 5.29 12.72
C GLU A 161 -2.00 3.82 12.27
N ILE A 162 -1.08 3.03 12.82
CA ILE A 162 -1.16 1.58 12.83
C ILE A 162 -1.51 1.18 14.26
N ARG A 163 -2.57 0.39 14.42
CA ARG A 163 -2.94 -0.24 15.68
C ARG A 163 -2.65 -1.72 15.62
N VAL A 164 -2.04 -2.25 16.66
CA VAL A 164 -1.68 -3.65 16.79
C VAL A 164 -2.48 -4.26 17.93
N TYR A 165 -3.19 -5.34 17.63
CA TYR A 165 -4.03 -6.05 18.57
C TYR A 165 -3.53 -7.48 18.78
N LEU A 166 -3.62 -7.96 20.02
CA LEU A 166 -3.66 -9.38 20.31
C LEU A 166 -5.12 -9.82 20.31
N ILE A 167 -5.47 -10.77 19.44
CA ILE A 167 -6.81 -11.35 19.38
C ILE A 167 -6.76 -12.79 19.83
N ILE A 168 -7.72 -13.18 20.67
CA ILE A 168 -7.92 -14.56 21.12
C ILE A 168 -9.25 -15.06 20.54
N TYR A 169 -9.19 -16.22 19.90
CA TYR A 169 -10.35 -16.93 19.36
C TYR A 169 -10.43 -18.33 19.98
N ASP A 170 -11.63 -18.87 20.09
CA ASP A 170 -11.83 -20.27 20.47
C ASP A 170 -11.66 -21.22 19.26
N LYS A 171 -11.88 -22.53 19.49
CA LYS A 171 -11.83 -23.56 18.44
C LYS A 171 -12.87 -23.37 17.32
N SER A 172 -13.94 -22.61 17.55
CA SER A 172 -14.97 -22.27 16.57
C SER A 172 -14.67 -20.98 15.82
N GLU A 173 -13.45 -20.45 15.96
CA GLU A 173 -13.00 -19.18 15.35
C GLU A 173 -13.77 -17.95 15.83
N LYS A 174 -14.56 -18.08 16.90
CA LYS A 174 -15.26 -16.97 17.50
C LYS A 174 -14.27 -16.15 18.33
N GLN A 175 -14.16 -14.86 18.00
CA GLN A 175 -13.38 -13.90 18.77
C GLN A 175 -13.91 -13.80 20.20
N GLN A 176 -13.05 -14.07 21.17
CA GLN A 176 -13.35 -13.95 22.60
C GLN A 176 -12.79 -12.66 23.18
N GLN A 177 -11.61 -12.22 22.70
CA GLN A 177 -10.94 -11.03 23.20
C GLN A 177 -10.16 -10.34 22.08
N LYS A 178 -10.12 -9.00 22.12
CA LYS A 178 -9.26 -8.15 21.27
C LYS A 178 -8.64 -7.07 22.16
N THR A 179 -7.33 -7.12 22.36
CA THR A 179 -6.59 -6.22 23.25
C THR A 179 -5.62 -5.38 22.42
N LEU A 180 -5.71 -4.05 22.54
CA LEU A 180 -4.74 -3.13 21.92
C LEU A 180 -3.38 -3.28 22.61
N VAL A 181 -2.32 -3.39 21.82
CA VAL A 181 -0.94 -3.58 22.29
C VAL A 181 -0.06 -2.38 21.91
N PHE A 182 -0.33 -1.77 20.76
CA PHE A 182 0.35 -0.58 20.26
C PHE A 182 -0.62 0.23 19.39
#